data_AF-A0A7S1KSK3-F1
#
_entry.id   AF-A0A7S1KSK3-F1
#
_cell.length_a   1.000
_cell.length_b   1.000
_cell.length_c   1.000
_cell.angle_alpha   90.00
_cell.angle_beta   90.00
_cell.angle_gamma   90.00
#
_symmetry.space_group_name_H-M   'P 1'
#
loop_
_entity.id
_entity.type
_entity.pdbx_description
1 polymer ?
#
loop_
_entity_poly.entity_id
_entity_poly.type
_entity_poly.pdbx_seq_one_letter_code
_entity_poly.pdbx_strand_id
1 'polypeptide(L)'
;LRTTMTQVIQLLVCLLVLTVAFITLHHPPTTQHLQQTLCIIKPGRSFQHRENIQKILENQDFAILDFLNANLERNLVEKLYAEHKGKPFYEELVDYMTSGASQVLYLQKENAVEDLRRLMVDIRRVYADDVTRNAIHGSDSVESAMRELALFFKRGI
;
A
#
# COMPACT_ATOMS: atom_id res chain seq x y z
N LEU A 1 -39.02 -47.55 -21.38
CA LEU A 1 -38.53 -47.07 -20.06
C LEU A 1 -39.16 -45.71 -19.78
N ARG A 2 -40.02 -45.59 -18.74
CA ARG A 2 -40.62 -44.31 -18.34
C ARG A 2 -39.75 -43.69 -17.26
N THR A 3 -38.91 -42.72 -17.62
CA THR A 3 -38.27 -41.84 -16.64
C THR A 3 -39.35 -41.04 -15.93
N THR A 4 -39.37 -41.09 -14.60
CA THR A 4 -40.35 -40.34 -13.81
C THR A 4 -39.95 -38.86 -13.79
N MET A 5 -40.94 -37.96 -13.62
CA MET A 5 -40.69 -36.51 -13.55
C MET A 5 -39.65 -36.16 -12.48
N THR A 6 -39.61 -36.92 -11.38
CA THR A 6 -38.63 -36.81 -10.30
C THR A 6 -37.20 -37.10 -10.75
N GLN A 7 -36.99 -38.12 -11.61
CA GLN A 7 -35.66 -38.45 -12.14
C GLN A 7 -35.13 -37.37 -13.09
N VAL A 8 -36.01 -36.74 -13.86
CA VAL A 8 -35.65 -35.61 -14.74
C VAL A 8 -35.22 -34.40 -13.91
N ILE A 9 -35.96 -34.08 -12.85
CA ILE A 9 -35.63 -32.98 -11.93
C ILE A 9 -34.28 -33.24 -11.24
N GLN A 10 -34.04 -34.46 -10.75
CA GLN A 10 -32.78 -34.83 -10.11
C GLN A 10 -31.57 -34.66 -11.05
N LEU A 11 -31.70 -35.06 -12.32
CA LEU A 11 -30.64 -34.89 -13.32
C LEU A 11 -30.36 -33.41 -13.61
N LEU A 12 -31.41 -32.59 -13.73
CA LEU A 12 -31.26 -31.16 -13.99
C LEU A 12 -30.60 -30.42 -12.81
N VAL A 13 -30.96 -30.79 -11.58
CA VAL A 13 -30.31 -30.26 -10.37
C VAL A 13 -28.84 -30.68 -10.31
N CYS A 14 -28.51 -31.94 -10.59
CA CYS A 14 -27.11 -32.39 -10.66
C CYS A 14 -26.32 -31.64 -11.74
N LEU A 15 -26.90 -31.43 -12.92
CA LEU A 15 -26.24 -30.70 -14.01
C LEU A 15 -26.04 -29.22 -13.64
N LEU A 16 -26.99 -28.60 -12.94
CA LEU A 16 -26.85 -27.24 -12.43
C LEU A 16 -25.76 -27.14 -11.36
N VAL A 17 -25.72 -28.06 -10.40
CA VAL A 17 -24.68 -28.09 -9.36
C VAL A 17 -23.31 -28.33 -9.97
N LEU A 18 -23.19 -29.22 -10.95
CA LEU A 18 -21.94 -29.48 -11.67
C LEU A 18 -21.51 -28.24 -12.46
N THR A 19 -22.41 -27.56 -13.18
CA THR A 19 -22.07 -26.35 -13.93
C THR A 19 -21.67 -25.19 -13.02
N VAL A 20 -22.35 -24.97 -11.89
CA VAL A 20 -21.94 -23.98 -10.88
C VAL A 20 -20.57 -24.34 -10.29
N ALA A 21 -20.32 -25.61 -9.96
CA ALA A 21 -19.02 -26.07 -9.48
C ALA A 21 -17.91 -25.88 -10.52
N PHE A 22 -18.19 -26.14 -11.80
CA PHE A 22 -17.27 -25.87 -12.90
C PHE A 22 -17.01 -24.36 -13.05
N ILE A 23 -18.00 -23.48 -12.89
CA ILE A 23 -17.80 -22.01 -12.92
C ILE A 23 -16.93 -21.53 -11.75
N THR A 24 -17.08 -22.11 -10.56
CA THR A 24 -16.22 -21.79 -9.41
C THR A 24 -14.81 -22.39 -9.54
N LEU A 25 -14.66 -23.53 -10.22
CA LEU A 25 -13.38 -24.21 -10.45
C LEU A 25 -12.65 -23.73 -11.71
N HIS A 26 -13.31 -23.00 -12.61
CA HIS A 26 -12.74 -22.44 -13.85
C HIS A 26 -12.83 -20.91 -13.90
N HIS A 27 -12.97 -20.24 -12.75
CA HIS A 27 -12.43 -18.89 -12.70
C HIS A 27 -10.92 -19.01 -12.93
N PRO A 28 -10.37 -18.46 -14.04
CA PRO A 28 -8.94 -18.30 -14.12
C PRO A 28 -8.52 -17.52 -12.87
N PRO A 29 -7.39 -17.83 -12.21
CA PRO A 29 -6.89 -16.98 -11.15
C PRO A 29 -6.87 -15.58 -11.72
N THR A 30 -7.66 -14.67 -11.14
CA THR A 30 -7.62 -13.26 -11.51
C THR A 30 -6.15 -12.91 -11.48
N THR A 31 -5.60 -12.44 -12.60
CA THR A 31 -4.22 -11.95 -12.61
C THR A 31 -4.21 -10.80 -11.63
N GLN A 32 -3.79 -11.07 -10.38
CA GLN A 32 -3.77 -10.06 -9.33
C GLN A 32 -2.83 -8.97 -9.82
N HIS A 33 -3.39 -7.82 -10.17
CA HIS A 33 -2.60 -6.70 -10.66
C HIS A 33 -1.92 -6.05 -9.45
N LEU A 34 -0.76 -6.56 -9.07
CA LEU A 34 0.01 -6.04 -7.94
C LEU A 34 0.41 -4.59 -8.20
N GLN A 35 -0.06 -3.69 -7.33
CA GLN A 35 0.37 -2.30 -7.29
C GLN A 35 1.61 -2.15 -6.41
N GLN A 36 2.36 -1.11 -6.71
CA GLN A 36 3.55 -0.69 -5.98
C GLN A 36 3.28 0.69 -5.40
N THR A 37 3.71 0.94 -4.16
CA THR A 37 3.54 2.24 -3.50
C THR A 37 4.74 2.58 -2.65
N LEU A 38 4.97 3.88 -2.45
CA LEU A 38 5.93 4.37 -1.47
C LEU A 38 5.24 4.50 -0.10
N CYS A 39 5.94 4.09 0.96
CA CYS A 39 5.64 4.51 2.32
C CYS A 39 6.92 5.10 2.93
N ILE A 40 6.83 6.28 3.55
CA ILE A 40 7.95 6.83 4.33
C ILE A 40 7.52 6.90 5.78
N ILE A 41 8.23 6.18 6.64
CA ILE A 41 8.18 6.38 8.09
C ILE A 41 9.06 7.57 8.41
N LYS A 42 8.41 8.66 8.85
CA LYS A 42 9.02 9.98 9.02
C LYS A 42 10.00 10.02 10.19
N PRO A 43 10.78 11.10 10.36
CA PRO A 43 11.71 11.22 11.48
C PRO A 43 11.02 11.25 12.85
N GLY A 44 11.84 11.13 13.90
CA GLY A 44 11.39 11.24 15.29
C GLY A 44 10.74 9.96 15.81
N ARG A 45 9.61 10.11 16.51
CA ARG A 45 8.93 9.00 17.21
C ARG A 45 8.55 7.85 16.28
N SER A 46 8.06 8.15 15.09
CA SER A 46 7.68 7.10 14.13
C SER A 46 8.88 6.27 13.66
N PHE A 47 10.04 6.89 13.39
CA PHE A 47 11.28 6.16 13.09
C PHE A 47 11.77 5.29 14.25
N GLN A 48 11.61 5.74 15.50
CA GLN A 48 11.93 4.94 16.70
C GLN A 48 11.06 3.67 16.78
N HIS A 49 9.82 3.74 16.30
CA HIS A 49 8.87 2.62 16.26
C HIS A 49 8.75 1.94 14.88
N ARG A 50 9.69 2.18 13.96
CA ARG A 50 9.60 1.72 12.56
C ARG A 50 9.35 0.22 12.41
N GLU A 51 9.97 -0.62 13.26
CA GLU A 51 9.79 -2.08 13.24
C GLU A 51 8.35 -2.49 13.60
N ASN A 52 7.68 -1.74 14.49
CA ASN A 52 6.27 -2.00 14.79
C ASN A 52 5.36 -1.56 13.64
N ILE A 53 5.70 -0.46 12.97
CA ILE A 53 4.97 0.02 11.80
C ILE A 53 5.14 -0.96 10.63
N GLN A 54 6.33 -1.50 10.40
CA GLN A 54 6.58 -2.57 9.42
C GLN A 54 5.69 -3.79 9.69
N LYS A 55 5.64 -4.27 10.94
CA LYS A 55 4.75 -5.39 11.33
C LYS A 55 3.27 -5.09 11.05
N ILE A 56 2.82 -3.85 11.27
CA ILE A 56 1.44 -3.45 10.93
C ILE A 56 1.21 -3.56 9.42
N LEU A 57 2.16 -3.13 8.59
CA LEU A 57 2.07 -3.24 7.13
C LEU A 57 2.04 -4.70 6.67
N GLU A 58 2.95 -5.54 7.19
CA GLU A 58 3.02 -6.96 6.87
C GLU A 58 1.73 -7.70 7.29
N ASN A 59 1.19 -7.39 8.47
CA ASN A 59 -0.10 -7.92 8.95
C ASN A 59 -1.31 -7.44 8.14
N GLN A 60 -1.11 -6.50 7.21
CA GLN A 60 -2.12 -6.02 6.27
C GLN A 60 -1.80 -6.46 4.83
N ASP A 61 -1.02 -7.53 4.70
CA ASP A 61 -0.65 -8.20 3.45
C ASP A 61 0.17 -7.33 2.49
N PHE A 62 0.86 -6.30 3.01
CA PHE A 62 1.86 -5.60 2.21
C PHE A 62 3.17 -6.39 2.19
N ALA A 63 3.67 -6.66 0.99
CA ALA A 63 5.04 -7.12 0.80
C ALA A 63 5.99 -5.92 0.84
N ILE A 64 6.99 -5.96 1.71
CA ILE A 64 8.10 -4.99 1.71
C ILE A 64 9.16 -5.52 0.73
N LEU A 65 9.21 -4.93 -0.47
CA LEU A 65 10.14 -5.36 -1.53
C LEU A 65 11.57 -4.87 -1.29
N ASP A 66 11.71 -3.67 -0.73
CA ASP A 66 12.99 -3.05 -0.39
C ASP A 66 12.77 -1.96 0.68
N PHE A 67 13.83 -1.60 1.41
CA PHE A 67 13.81 -0.45 2.31
C PHE A 67 15.19 0.16 2.49
N LEU A 68 15.21 1.45 2.84
CA LEU A 68 16.42 2.14 3.28
C LEU A 68 16.13 3.06 4.46
N ASN A 69 17.11 3.18 5.35
CA ASN A 69 17.12 4.19 6.40
C ASN A 69 18.06 5.31 5.96
N ALA A 70 17.60 6.55 5.93
CA ALA A 70 18.42 7.68 5.50
C ALA A 70 17.99 8.99 6.17
N ASN A 71 18.97 9.86 6.41
CA ASN A 71 18.71 11.29 6.59
C ASN A 71 18.46 11.85 5.19
N LEU A 72 17.27 12.39 4.95
CA LEU A 72 16.88 12.85 3.62
C LEU A 72 17.46 14.23 3.35
N GLU A 73 18.10 14.38 2.19
CA GLU A 73 18.58 15.68 1.72
C GLU A 73 17.41 16.62 1.41
N ARG A 74 17.55 17.90 1.75
CA ARG A 74 16.50 18.91 1.51
C ARG A 74 16.01 18.93 0.07
N ASN A 75 16.91 18.91 -0.91
CA ASN A 75 16.56 18.89 -2.34
C ASN A 75 15.68 17.69 -2.71
N LEU A 76 15.92 16.52 -2.10
CA LEU A 76 15.13 15.32 -2.31
C LEU A 76 13.73 15.46 -1.72
N VAL A 77 13.63 16.01 -0.50
CA VAL A 77 12.35 16.27 0.18
C VAL A 77 11.53 17.31 -0.58
N GLU A 78 12.16 18.36 -1.09
CA GLU A 78 11.48 19.38 -1.93
C GLU A 78 10.94 18.79 -3.23
N LYS A 79 11.66 17.84 -3.85
CA LYS A 79 11.16 17.10 -5.02
C LYS A 79 9.98 16.21 -4.67
N LEU A 80 10.04 15.51 -3.53
CA LEU A 80 8.95 14.67 -3.03
C LEU A 80 7.67 15.49 -2.78
N TYR A 81 7.80 16.68 -2.20
CA TYR A 81 6.68 17.55 -1.84
C TYR A 81 6.46 18.71 -2.82
N ALA A 82 6.93 18.61 -4.07
CA ALA A 82 6.88 19.72 -5.02
C ALA A 82 5.45 20.28 -5.22
N GLU A 83 4.44 19.42 -5.18
CA GLU A 83 3.01 19.77 -5.29
C GLU A 83 2.47 20.57 -4.08
N HIS A 84 3.24 20.69 -3.01
CA HIS A 84 2.91 21.48 -1.82
C HIS A 84 3.68 22.80 -1.75
N LYS A 85 4.57 23.08 -2.70
CA LYS A 85 5.36 24.32 -2.72
C LYS A 85 4.45 25.55 -2.71
N GLY A 86 4.76 26.50 -1.84
CA GLY A 86 3.98 27.72 -1.64
C GLY A 86 2.81 27.60 -0.68
N LYS A 87 2.51 26.40 -0.15
CA LYS A 87 1.53 26.26 0.95
C LYS A 87 2.14 26.70 2.28
N PRO A 88 1.35 27.24 3.23
CA PRO A 88 1.87 27.77 4.50
C PRO A 88 2.68 26.76 5.34
N PHE A 89 2.38 25.48 5.22
CA PHE A 89 3.03 24.39 5.96
C PHE A 89 4.24 23.78 5.25
N TYR A 90 4.59 24.24 4.04
CA TYR A 90 5.58 23.58 3.20
C TYR A 90 6.98 23.59 3.83
N GLU A 91 7.44 24.76 4.30
CA GLU A 91 8.78 24.87 4.90
C GLU A 91 8.90 24.04 6.17
N GLU A 92 7.89 24.07 7.04
CA GLU A 92 7.84 23.24 8.25
C GLU A 92 7.90 21.74 7.92
N LEU A 93 7.19 21.31 6.88
CA LEU A 93 7.23 19.93 6.40
C LEU A 93 8.63 19.55 5.90
N VAL A 94 9.27 20.41 5.11
CA VAL A 94 10.63 20.16 4.61
C VAL A 94 11.64 20.10 5.77
N ASP A 95 11.58 21.07 6.68
CA ASP A 95 12.41 21.09 7.90
C ASP A 95 12.24 19.80 8.70
N TYR A 96 11.00 19.39 8.98
CA TYR A 96 10.73 18.18 9.72
C TYR A 96 11.29 16.93 9.02
N MET A 97 11.06 16.77 7.73
CA MET A 97 11.52 15.60 6.97
C MET A 97 13.06 15.53 6.86
N THR A 98 13.76 16.66 6.99
CA THR A 98 15.23 16.75 7.00
C THR A 98 15.84 16.73 8.40
N SER A 99 15.02 16.70 9.46
CA SER A 99 15.48 16.80 10.86
C SER A 99 16.13 15.54 11.43
N GLY A 100 16.06 14.41 10.70
CA GLY A 100 16.66 13.15 11.13
C GLY A 100 16.34 12.00 10.19
N ALA A 101 16.62 10.79 10.66
CA ALA A 101 16.48 9.59 9.85
C ALA A 101 15.01 9.26 9.59
N SER A 102 14.70 8.97 8.33
CA SER A 102 13.44 8.35 7.89
C SER A 102 13.71 6.92 7.44
N GLN A 103 12.69 6.08 7.45
CA GLN A 103 12.72 4.79 6.76
C GLN A 103 11.81 4.86 5.53
N VAL A 104 12.38 4.63 4.36
CA VAL A 104 11.66 4.59 3.09
C VAL A 104 11.41 3.14 2.73
N LEU A 105 10.15 2.80 2.48
CA LEU A 105 9.69 1.45 2.17
C LEU A 105 9.14 1.40 0.74
N TYR A 106 9.58 0.40 0.00
CA TYR A 106 8.98 -0.01 -1.26
C TYR A 106 7.97 -1.13 -0.95
N LEU A 107 6.69 -0.81 -1.06
CA LEU A 107 5.61 -1.75 -0.77
C LEU A 107 4.94 -2.29 -2.04
N GLN A 108 4.44 -3.52 -1.98
CA GLN A 108 3.63 -4.14 -3.03
C GLN A 108 2.41 -4.86 -2.44
N LYS A 109 1.25 -4.68 -3.10
CA LYS A 109 -0.05 -5.32 -2.80
C LYS A 109 -1.02 -5.08 -3.97
N GLU A 110 -2.08 -5.87 -4.12
CA GLU A 110 -3.11 -5.67 -5.17
C GLU A 110 -3.70 -4.24 -5.20
N ASN A 111 -4.09 -3.69 -4.05
CA ASN A 111 -4.61 -2.31 -3.92
C ASN A 111 -3.69 -1.44 -3.05
N ALA A 112 -2.38 -1.55 -3.26
CA ALA A 112 -1.38 -1.00 -2.35
C ALA A 112 -1.56 0.48 -2.01
N VAL A 113 -1.86 1.32 -3.01
CA VAL A 113 -2.00 2.77 -2.81
C VAL A 113 -3.21 3.06 -1.93
N GLU A 114 -4.38 2.56 -2.30
CA GLU A 114 -5.63 2.83 -1.57
C GLU A 114 -5.60 2.24 -0.16
N ASP A 115 -5.14 1.00 -0.02
CA ASP A 115 -5.07 0.33 1.28
C ASP A 115 -4.08 1.00 2.22
N LEU A 116 -2.95 1.49 1.71
CA LEU A 116 -1.98 2.22 2.52
C LEU A 116 -2.61 3.52 3.01
N ARG A 117 -3.28 4.27 2.12
CA ARG A 117 -3.98 5.51 2.47
C ARG A 117 -5.03 5.31 3.57
N ARG A 118 -5.73 4.16 3.56
CA ARG A 118 -6.68 3.77 4.59
C ARG A 118 -5.96 3.47 5.92
N LEU A 119 -4.94 2.61 5.86
CA LEU A 119 -4.18 2.15 7.02
C LEU A 119 -3.39 3.28 7.72
N MET A 120 -2.98 4.30 6.96
CA MET A 120 -2.33 5.50 7.48
C MET A 120 -3.12 6.18 8.60
N VAL A 121 -4.46 6.12 8.56
CA VAL A 121 -5.31 6.70 9.60
C VAL A 121 -5.07 6.02 10.95
N ASP A 122 -4.99 4.69 10.96
CA ASP A 122 -4.76 3.91 12.18
C ASP A 122 -3.33 4.06 12.69
N ILE A 123 -2.34 4.04 11.79
CA ILE A 123 -0.94 4.28 12.14
C ILE A 123 -0.77 5.69 12.75
N ARG A 124 -1.39 6.71 12.15
CA ARG A 124 -1.37 8.09 12.66
C ARG A 124 -1.98 8.20 14.04
N ARG A 125 -3.08 7.52 14.30
CA ARG A 125 -3.75 7.53 15.60
C ARG A 125 -2.82 7.10 16.74
N VAL A 126 -1.90 6.18 16.46
CA VAL A 126 -0.97 5.64 17.46
C VAL A 126 0.35 6.41 17.51
N TYR A 127 0.91 6.78 16.36
CA TYR A 127 2.29 7.25 16.24
C TYR A 127 2.45 8.73 15.85
N ALA A 128 1.37 9.45 15.54
CA ALA A 128 1.47 10.88 15.27
C ALA A 128 1.71 11.68 16.56
N ASP A 129 2.51 12.73 16.44
CA ASP A 129 2.67 13.73 17.50
C ASP A 129 1.77 14.96 17.23
N ASP A 130 1.58 15.32 15.96
CA ASP A 130 0.65 16.36 15.49
C ASP A 130 0.35 16.19 13.98
N VAL A 131 -0.24 17.23 13.37
CA VAL A 131 -0.67 17.24 11.96
C VAL A 131 0.52 17.12 10.99
N THR A 132 1.64 17.78 11.26
CA THR A 132 2.86 17.75 10.43
C THR A 132 3.65 16.48 10.70
N ARG A 133 3.83 16.16 11.99
CA ARG A 133 4.50 14.98 12.55
C ARG A 133 3.56 13.79 12.65
N ASN A 134 2.92 13.48 11.52
CA ASN A 134 1.85 12.49 11.41
C ASN A 134 2.33 11.07 11.07
N ALA A 135 3.47 10.68 11.61
CA ALA A 135 4.10 9.36 11.48
C ALA A 135 4.54 8.91 10.08
N ILE A 136 3.64 8.83 9.09
CA ILE A 136 3.95 8.27 7.78
C ILE A 136 3.44 9.10 6.60
N HIS A 137 4.18 9.07 5.50
CA HIS A 137 3.79 9.46 4.15
C HIS A 137 3.41 8.22 3.34
N GLY A 138 2.46 8.37 2.43
CA GLY A 138 2.11 7.35 1.44
C GLY A 138 1.60 8.01 0.18
N SER A 139 2.01 7.49 -0.98
CA SER A 139 1.63 8.00 -2.29
C SER A 139 0.10 8.09 -2.44
N ASP A 140 -0.38 9.08 -3.18
CA ASP A 140 -1.82 9.35 -3.33
C ASP A 140 -2.47 8.74 -4.58
N SER A 141 -1.64 8.27 -5.51
CA SER A 141 -2.03 7.66 -6.78
C SER A 141 -0.93 6.70 -7.25
N VAL A 142 -1.25 5.83 -8.20
CA VAL A 142 -0.26 4.90 -8.81
C VAL A 142 0.81 5.71 -9.54
N GLU A 143 0.42 6.80 -10.20
CA GLU A 143 1.34 7.70 -10.90
C GLU A 143 2.30 8.38 -9.92
N SER A 144 1.80 8.86 -8.77
CA SER A 144 2.65 9.43 -7.72
C SER A 144 3.57 8.37 -7.13
N ALA A 145 3.06 7.16 -6.86
CA ALA A 145 3.88 6.06 -6.39
C ALA A 145 5.07 5.76 -7.30
N MET A 146 4.86 5.71 -8.63
CA MET A 146 5.94 5.51 -9.59
C MET A 146 6.98 6.64 -9.56
N ARG A 147 6.53 7.91 -9.53
CA ARG A 147 7.43 9.08 -9.46
C ARG A 147 8.24 9.07 -8.16
N GLU A 148 7.56 8.85 -7.05
CA GLU A 148 8.12 8.88 -5.71
C GLU A 148 9.11 7.73 -5.49
N LEU A 149 8.76 6.48 -5.85
CA LEU A 149 9.67 5.34 -5.77
C LEU A 149 10.96 5.59 -6.57
N ALA A 150 10.86 6.18 -7.77
CA ALA A 150 12.02 6.50 -8.61
C ALA A 150 12.98 7.52 -7.99
N LEU A 151 12.53 8.32 -7.00
CA LEU A 151 13.41 9.24 -6.26
C LEU A 151 14.35 8.49 -5.30
N PHE A 152 13.93 7.33 -4.79
CA PHE A 152 14.63 6.59 -3.72
C PHE A 152 15.26 5.29 -4.21
N PHE A 153 14.53 4.52 -5.00
CA PHE A 153 14.93 3.21 -5.50
C PHE A 153 15.18 3.34 -6.99
N LYS A 154 16.45 3.49 -7.37
CA LYS A 154 16.84 3.32 -8.77
C LYS A 154 16.49 1.89 -9.16
N ARG A 155 15.68 1.73 -10.21
CA ARG A 155 15.40 0.41 -10.82
C ARG A 155 16.74 -0.30 -11.02
N GLY A 156 17.00 -1.34 -10.23
CA GLY A 156 18.00 -2.34 -10.58
C GLY A 156 17.53 -2.97 -11.88
N ILE A 157 18.30 -2.76 -12.94
CA ILE A 157 18.16 -3.48 -14.21
C ILE A 157 18.74 -4.87 -13.99
#